data_AF-A0A849QDE5-F1
#
_entry.id   AF-A0A849QDE5-F1
#
_cell.length_a   1.000
_cell.length_b   1.000
_cell.length_c   1.000
_cell.angle_alpha   90.00
_cell.angle_beta   90.00
_cell.angle_gamma   90.00
#
_symmetry.space_group_name_H-M   'P 1'
#
loop_
_entity.id
_entity.type
_entity.pdbx_description
1 polymer ?
#
loop_
_entity_poly.entity_id
_entity_poly.type
_entity_poly.pdbx_seq_one_letter_code
_entity_poly.pdbx_strand_id
1 'polypeptide(L)' 'MGIGSFISNSRRILKLATKPSRKELWMSAKISVLAMFLVGLLSFGIQYLMLVVTAQWQ' A
#
# COMPACT_ATOMS: atom_id res chain seq x y z
N MET A 1 24.81 15.62 22.40
CA MET A 1 24.50 15.09 21.05
C MET A 1 24.51 13.57 21.13
N GLY A 2 23.45 12.95 21.66
CA GLY A 2 23.41 11.50 21.91
C GLY A 2 22.10 10.88 21.50
N ILE A 3 22.09 9.56 21.32
CA ILE A 3 20.91 8.77 20.94
C ILE A 3 19.73 9.04 21.88
N GLY A 4 19.99 9.25 23.19
CA GLY A 4 18.95 9.63 24.16
C GLY A 4 18.27 10.97 23.85
N SER A 5 19.03 12.00 23.43
CA SER A 5 18.46 13.29 23.00
C SER A 5 17.68 13.17 21.68
N PHE A 6 18.11 12.32 20.77
CA PHE A 6 17.38 12.04 19.53
C PHE A 6 16.04 11.37 19.81
N ILE A 7 16.01 10.31 20.64
CA ILE A 7 14.76 9.63 21.02
C ILE A 7 13.81 10.58 21.74
N SER A 8 14.32 11.41 22.66
CA SER A 8 13.50 12.41 23.36
C SER A 8 12.85 13.41 22.40
N ASN A 9 13.62 13.93 21.44
CA ASN A 9 13.12 14.85 20.42
C ASN A 9 12.12 14.19 19.46
N SER A 10 12.42 12.98 18.98
CA SER A 10 11.52 12.18 18.13
C SER A 10 10.19 11.87 18.83
N ARG A 11 10.22 11.56 20.13
CA ARG A 11 9.01 11.36 20.94
C ARG A 11 8.15 12.62 21.01
N ARG A 12 8.76 13.80 21.12
CA ARG A 12 8.04 15.08 21.14
C ARG A 12 7.31 15.32 19.80
N ILE A 13 7.99 15.05 18.70
CA ILE A 13 7.40 15.18 17.35
C ILE A 13 6.23 14.19 17.17
N LEU A 14 6.40 12.93 17.56
CA LEU A 14 5.34 11.91 17.47
C LEU A 14 4.11 12.21 18.34
N LYS A 15 4.28 12.98 19.42
CA LYS A 15 3.15 13.46 20.25
C LYS A 15 2.42 14.65 19.61
N LEU A 16 3.13 15.49 18.86
CA LEU A 16 2.57 16.65 18.16
C LEU A 16 1.95 16.28 16.81
N ALA A 17 2.37 15.17 16.20
CA ALA A 17 1.83 14.71 14.94
C ALA A 17 0.33 14.42 15.06
N THR A 18 -0.44 14.93 14.10
CA THR A 18 -1.86 14.62 13.95
C THR A 18 -2.01 13.14 13.61
N LYS A 19 -2.38 12.33 14.59
CA LYS A 19 -2.60 10.89 14.37
C LYS A 19 -3.91 10.71 13.61
N PRO A 20 -3.91 10.00 12.48
CA PRO A 20 -5.13 9.81 11.70
C PRO A 20 -6.16 9.00 12.50
N SER A 21 -7.43 9.30 12.27
CA SER A 21 -8.53 8.56 12.88
C SER A 21 -8.57 7.13 12.34
N ARG A 22 -9.09 6.18 13.14
CA ARG A 22 -9.34 4.80 12.67
C ARG A 22 -10.22 4.79 11.40
N LYS A 23 -11.13 5.75 11.26
CA LYS A 23 -12.00 5.87 10.08
C LYS A 23 -11.21 6.30 8.84
N GLU A 24 -10.30 7.26 8.97
CA GLU A 24 -9.45 7.76 7.88
C GLU A 24 -8.47 6.68 7.42
N LEU A 25 -7.85 5.96 8.37
CA LEU A 25 -7.00 4.82 8.06
C LEU A 25 -7.75 3.74 7.28
N TRP A 26 -8.96 3.40 7.72
CA TRP A 26 -9.79 2.43 7.00
C TRP A 26 -10.21 2.91 5.62
N MET A 27 -10.51 4.21 5.46
CA MET A 27 -10.85 4.78 4.17
C MET A 27 -9.66 4.73 3.21
N SER A 28 -8.49 5.16 3.66
CA SER A 28 -7.25 5.11 2.88
C SER A 28 -6.90 3.67 2.47
N ALA A 29 -6.97 2.73 3.42
CA ALA A 29 -6.71 1.31 3.13
C ALA A 29 -7.67 0.75 2.07
N LYS A 30 -8.98 1.06 2.15
CA LYS A 30 -9.96 0.61 1.16
C LYS A 30 -9.65 1.14 -0.24
N ILE A 31 -9.27 2.41 -0.36
CA ILE A 31 -8.93 3.03 -1.65
C ILE A 31 -7.66 2.39 -2.23
N SER A 32 -6.63 2.18 -1.40
CA SER A 32 -5.40 1.52 -1.82
C SER A 32 -5.63 0.08 -2.28
N VAL A 33 -6.47 -0.68 -1.57
CA VAL A 33 -6.86 -2.04 -1.96
C VAL A 33 -7.64 -2.04 -3.27
N LEU A 34 -8.56 -1.09 -3.46
CA LEU A 34 -9.30 -0.95 -4.71
C LEU A 34 -8.37 -0.69 -5.89
N ALA A 35 -7.39 0.21 -5.73
CA ALA A 35 -6.39 0.48 -6.77
C ALA A 35 -5.53 -0.75 -7.08
N MET A 36 -5.06 -1.46 -6.04
CA MET A 36 -4.29 -2.70 -6.21
C MET A 36 -5.10 -3.77 -6.96
N PHE A 37 -6.38 -3.90 -6.65
CA PHE A 37 -7.27 -4.88 -7.31
C PHE A 37 -7.48 -4.56 -8.80
N LEU A 38 -7.68 -3.28 -9.14
CA LEU A 38 -7.83 -2.85 -10.53
C LEU A 38 -6.58 -3.15 -11.36
N VAL A 39 -5.39 -2.79 -10.85
CA VAL A 39 -4.12 -3.08 -11.53
C VAL A 39 -3.88 -4.59 -11.62
N GLY A 40 -4.18 -5.33 -10.54
CA GLY A 40 -4.05 -6.79 -10.50
C GLY A 40 -4.93 -7.50 -11.54
N LEU A 41 -6.18 -7.07 -11.70
CA LEU A 41 -7.09 -7.63 -12.71
C LEU A 41 -6.59 -7.38 -14.13
N LEU A 42 -6.06 -6.19 -14.42
CA LEU A 42 -5.46 -5.89 -15.73
C LEU A 42 -4.26 -6.79 -16.01
N SER A 43 -3.35 -6.92 -15.04
CA SER A 43 -2.19 -7.81 -15.17
C SER A 43 -2.58 -9.28 -15.31
N PHE A 44 -3.62 -9.72 -14.60
CA PHE A 44 -4.15 -11.07 -14.70
C PHE A 44 -4.76 -11.33 -16.09
N GLY A 45 -5.55 -10.38 -16.60
CA GLY A 45 -6.16 -10.49 -17.94
C GLY A 45 -5.12 -10.68 -19.03
N ILE A 46 -4.04 -9.90 -19.01
CA ILE A 46 -2.95 -10.02 -19.99
C ILE A 46 -2.25 -11.39 -19.87
N GLN A 47 -1.90 -11.82 -18.66
CA GLN A 47 -1.24 -13.11 -18.44
C GLN A 47 -2.12 -14.29 -18.86
N TYR A 48 -3.41 -14.22 -18.56
CA TYR A 48 -4.36 -15.26 -18.94
C TYR A 48 -4.50 -15.36 -20.47
N LEU A 49 -4.63 -14.22 -21.15
CA LEU A 49 -4.67 -14.18 -22.62
C LEU A 49 -3.39 -14.74 -23.23
N MET A 50 -2.23 -14.38 -22.69
CA MET A 50 -0.94 -14.90 -23.14
C MET A 50 -0.86 -16.42 -22.97
N LEU A 51 -1.28 -16.94 -21.80
CA LEU A 51 -1.29 -18.37 -21.52
C LEU A 51 -2.18 -19.13 -22.50
N VAL A 52 -3.39 -18.63 -22.76
CA VAL A 52 -4.33 -19.25 -23.71
C VAL A 52 -3.77 -19.23 -25.13
N VAL A 53 -3.22 -18.10 -25.57
CA VAL A 53 -2.61 -18.00 -26.90
C VAL A 53 -1.44 -18.98 -27.01
N THR A 54 -0.49 -18.98 -26.07
CA THR A 54 0.65 -19.90 -26.12
C THR A 54 0.23 -21.37 -26.05
N ALA A 55 -0.80 -21.71 -25.27
CA ALA A 55 -1.31 -23.08 -25.19
C ALA A 55 -1.96 -23.58 -26.49
N GLN A 56 -2.49 -22.70 -27.34
CA GLN A 56 -3.02 -23.07 -28.66
C GLN A 56 -1.92 -23.21 -29.73
N TRP A 57 -0.72 -22.68 -29.48
CA TRP A 57 0.42 -22.75 -30.40
C TRP A 57 1.32 -23.98 -30.17
N GLN A 58 1.12 -24.74 -29.09
CA GLN A 58 1.74 -26.06 -28.85
C GLN A 58 0.80 -27.18 -29.25
#